data_AF-A0A2H6EMY5-F1
#
_entry.id   AF-A0A2H6EMY5-F1
#
_cell.length_a   1.000
_cell.length_b   1.000
_cell.length_c   1.000
_cell.angle_alpha   90.00
_cell.angle_beta   90.00
_cell.angle_gamma   90.00
#
_symmetry.space_group_name_H-M   'P 1'
#
loop_
_entity.id
_entity.type
_entity.pdbx_description
1 polymer ?
#
loop_
_entity_poly.entity_id
_entity_poly.type
_entity_poly.pdbx_seq_one_letter_code
_entity_poly.pdbx_strand_id
1 'polypeptide(L)' 'MIQEVVGDKVELIDSGTAASYVVRDYLKGRGLLNKSNSIGFGEFYVSDLPKRFKEVAERFLGRSLEHVHKIDLDSIHNL' A
#
# COMPACT_ATOMS: atom_id res chain seq x y z
N MET A 1 13.11 9.15 16.08
CA MET A 1 11.82 9.24 15.34
C MET A 1 11.48 10.71 15.03
N ILE A 2 10.61 11.01 14.04
CA ILE A 2 10.17 12.40 13.78
C ILE A 2 9.58 13.05 15.04
N GLN A 3 8.81 12.29 15.84
CA GLN A 3 8.18 12.76 17.08
C GLN A 3 9.20 13.34 18.08
N GLU A 4 10.39 12.75 18.18
CA GLU A 4 11.46 13.22 19.08
C GLU A 4 11.98 14.60 18.68
N VAL A 5 11.90 14.96 17.40
CA VAL A 5 12.38 16.25 16.88
C VAL A 5 11.31 17.34 17.05
N VAL A 6 10.04 17.00 16.82
CA VAL A 6 8.92 17.97 16.87
C VAL A 6 8.33 18.16 18.27
N GLY A 7 8.57 17.21 19.19
CA GLY A 7 8.09 17.23 20.57
C GLY A 7 6.61 16.87 20.72
N ASP A 8 6.19 16.61 21.97
CA ASP A 8 4.88 16.01 22.27
C ASP A 8 3.67 16.94 22.08
N LYS A 9 3.90 18.22 21.77
CA LYS A 9 2.84 19.18 21.47
C LYS A 9 2.38 19.14 20.01
N VAL A 10 3.13 18.43 19.15
CA VAL A 10 2.81 18.25 17.74
C VAL A 10 2.36 16.82 17.53
N GLU A 11 1.11 16.65 17.11
CA GLU A 11 0.58 15.34 16.73
C GLU A 11 0.96 15.02 15.28
N LEU A 12 1.66 13.91 15.08
CA LEU A 12 1.97 13.40 13.74
C LEU A 12 0.80 12.59 13.19
N ILE A 13 0.32 12.98 12.02
CA ILE A 13 -0.79 12.29 11.35
C ILE A 13 -0.25 11.34 10.29
N ASP A 14 -0.55 10.04 10.44
CA ASP A 14 -0.33 9.05 9.41
C ASP A 14 -1.50 9.05 8.40
N SER A 15 -1.27 9.71 7.27
CA SER A 15 -2.24 9.78 6.18
C SER A 15 -2.61 8.41 5.59
N GLY A 16 -1.71 7.43 5.62
CA GLY A 16 -1.97 6.07 5.14
C GLY A 16 -2.96 5.34 6.05
N THR A 17 -2.75 5.44 7.36
CA THR A 17 -3.69 4.91 8.36
C THR A 17 -5.06 5.60 8.24
N ALA A 18 -5.09 6.93 8.14
CA ALA A 18 -6.34 7.67 7.95
C ALA A 18 -7.10 7.25 6.68
N ALA A 19 -6.39 7.13 5.55
CA ALA A 19 -6.97 6.67 4.29
C ALA A 19 -7.51 5.23 4.40
N SER A 20 -6.84 4.35 5.15
CA SER A 20 -7.29 2.96 5.34
C SER A 20 -8.66 2.87 6.01
N TYR A 21 -8.96 3.74 6.97
CA TYR A 21 -10.26 3.79 7.63
C TYR A 21 -11.35 4.27 6.70
N VAL A 22 -11.08 5.29 5.88
CA VAL A 22 -12.02 5.78 4.87
C VAL A 22 -12.37 4.67 3.87
N VAL A 23 -11.37 3.93 3.37
CA VAL A 23 -11.59 2.79 2.46
C VAL A 23 -12.42 1.70 3.14
N ARG A 24 -12.09 1.31 4.38
CA ARG A 24 -12.84 0.30 5.14
C ARG A 24 -14.30 0.69 5.28
N ASP A 25 -14.58 1.92 5.69
CA ASP A 25 -15.94 2.38 5.96
C ASP A 25 -16.75 2.50 4.64
N TYR A 26 -16.11 2.95 3.56
CA TYR A 26 -16.69 2.96 2.23
C TYR A 26 -17.13 1.57 1.76
N LEU A 27 -16.24 0.57 1.89
CA LEU A 27 -16.53 -0.82 1.53
C LEU A 27 -17.61 -1.43 2.43
N LYS A 28 -17.55 -1.19 3.74
CA LYS A 28 -18.52 -1.68 4.72
C LYS A 28 -19.93 -1.14 4.44
N GLY A 29 -20.06 0.17 4.22
CA GLY A 29 -21.34 0.82 3.95
C GLY A 29 -22.02 0.34 2.65
N ARG A 30 -21.27 -0.32 1.76
CA ARG A 30 -21.76 -0.88 0.49
C ARG A 30 -21.83 -2.41 0.48
N GLY A 31 -21.49 -3.07 1.59
CA GLY A 31 -21.45 -4.54 1.63
C GLY A 31 -20.36 -5.17 0.75
N LEU A 32 -19.28 -4.44 0.45
CA LEU A 32 -18.18 -4.87 -0.44
C LEU A 32 -16.98 -5.46 0.30
N LEU A 33 -17.05 -5.62 1.62
CA LEU A 33 -15.98 -6.26 2.38
C LEU A 33 -15.82 -7.71 1.94
N ASN A 34 -14.58 -8.13 1.70
CA ASN A 34 -14.26 -9.54 1.52
C ASN A 34 -14.61 -10.30 2.82
N LYS A 35 -15.42 -11.36 2.70
CA LYS A 35 -15.89 -12.18 3.83
C LYS A 35 -14.97 -13.36 4.14
N SER A 36 -13.94 -13.57 3.34
CA SER A 36 -12.95 -14.63 3.58
C SER A 36 -12.08 -14.30 4.78
N ASN A 37 -11.71 -15.33 5.54
CA ASN A 37 -10.69 -15.25 6.59
C ASN A 37 -9.28 -15.60 6.06
N SER A 38 -9.14 -15.87 4.76
CA SER A 38 -7.84 -16.11 4.11
C SER A 38 -6.98 -14.85 4.14
N ILE A 39 -5.66 -15.04 4.23
CA ILE A 39 -4.71 -13.95 4.02
C ILE A 39 -4.88 -13.42 2.60
N GLY A 40 -4.98 -12.08 2.47
CA GLY A 40 -5.10 -11.43 1.17
C GLY A 40 -3.86 -11.63 0.30
N PHE A 41 -4.09 -11.82 -0.99
CA PHE A 41 -3.05 -11.86 -2.01
C PHE A 41 -2.71 -10.44 -2.49
N GLY A 42 -1.42 -10.15 -2.66
CA GLY A 42 -0.95 -8.84 -3.13
C GLY A 42 -0.17 -8.98 -4.42
N GLU A 43 -0.60 -8.27 -5.46
CA GLU A 43 0.07 -8.17 -6.75
C GLU A 43 0.48 -6.71 -6.97
N PHE A 44 1.76 -6.48 -7.27
CA PHE A 44 2.33 -5.14 -7.30
C PHE A 44 2.86 -4.83 -8.70
N TYR A 45 2.48 -3.67 -9.23
CA TYR A 45 2.87 -3.23 -10.56
C TYR A 45 3.60 -1.90 -10.47
N VAL A 46 4.71 -1.77 -11.20
CA VAL A 46 5.52 -0.55 -11.23
C VAL A 46 5.89 -0.20 -12.66
N SER A 47 5.93 1.09 -12.98
CA SER A 47 6.36 1.58 -14.30
C SER A 47 7.88 1.54 -14.49
N ASP A 48 8.64 1.65 -13.39
CA ASP A 48 10.10 1.74 -13.44
C ASP A 48 10.80 0.49 -12.87
N LEU A 49 11.80 0.63 -11.98
CA LEU A 49 12.70 -0.44 -11.55
C LEU A 49 12.07 -1.37 -10.48
N PRO A 50 11.65 -2.61 -10.81
CA PRO A 50 10.96 -3.50 -9.87
C PRO A 50 11.83 -3.93 -8.69
N LYS A 51 13.14 -4.13 -8.95
CA LYS A 51 14.08 -4.55 -7.91
C LYS A 51 14.19 -3.50 -6.79
N ARG A 52 14.33 -2.22 -7.15
CA ARG A 52 14.39 -1.13 -6.16
C ARG A 52 13.07 -0.98 -5.41
N PHE A 53 11.94 -1.08 -6.11
CA PHE A 53 10.63 -1.07 -5.47
C PHE A 53 10.50 -2.18 -4.44
N LYS A 54 10.83 -3.43 -4.82
CA LYS A 54 10.78 -4.59 -3.93
C LYS A 54 11.63 -4.37 -2.67
N GLU A 55 12.88 -3.99 -2.83
CA GLU A 55 13.80 -3.74 -1.70
C GLU A 55 13.26 -2.69 -0.71
N VAL A 56 12.66 -1.62 -1.23
CA VAL A 56 12.07 -0.57 -0.39
C VAL A 56 10.79 -1.08 0.29
N ALA A 57 9.86 -1.63 -0.50
CA ALA A 57 8.56 -2.05 0.00
C ALA A 57 8.67 -3.17 1.05
N GLU A 58 9.57 -4.14 0.89
CA GLU A 58 9.80 -5.19 1.89
C GLU A 58 10.29 -4.62 3.23
N ARG A 59 11.15 -3.58 3.21
CA ARG A 59 11.61 -2.90 4.42
C ARG A 59 10.48 -2.16 5.13
N PHE A 60 9.61 -1.50 4.37
CA PHE A 60 8.46 -0.77 4.93
C PHE A 60 7.35 -1.72 5.43
N LEU A 61 7.10 -2.83 4.72
CA LEU A 61 6.02 -3.77 5.04
C LEU A 61 6.43 -4.87 6.01
N GLY A 62 7.73 -5.07 6.26
CA GLY A 62 8.23 -6.09 7.18
C GLY A 62 7.99 -7.53 6.72
N ARG A 63 7.76 -7.74 5.41
CA ARG A 63 7.55 -9.08 4.81
C ARG A 63 8.10 -9.13 3.39
N SER A 64 8.41 -10.33 2.92
CA SER A 64 8.81 -10.59 1.52
C SER A 64 7.65 -10.30 0.55
N LEU A 65 7.98 -9.81 -0.65
CA LEU A 65 7.04 -9.60 -1.74
C LEU A 65 7.35 -10.54 -2.91
N GLU A 66 6.37 -11.37 -3.28
CA GLU A 66 6.55 -12.39 -4.31
C GLU A 66 6.22 -11.87 -5.71
N HIS A 67 5.13 -11.10 -5.86
CA HIS A 67 4.57 -10.73 -7.17
C HIS A 67 4.77 -9.25 -7.48
N VAL A 68 5.95 -8.89 -8.00
CA VAL A 68 6.29 -7.52 -8.42
C VAL A 68 6.59 -7.50 -9.92
N HIS A 69 5.78 -6.75 -10.67
CA HIS A 69 5.79 -6.72 -12.12
C HIS A 69 6.16 -5.34 -12.65
N LYS A 70 7.10 -5.29 -13.61
CA LYS A 70 7.27 -4.07 -14.42
C LYS A 70 6.16 -4.02 -15.46
N ILE A 71 5.48 -2.90 -15.57
CA ILE A 71 4.52 -2.63 -16.64
C ILE A 71 4.96 -1.42 -17.43
N ASP A 72 4.79 -1.49 -18.75
CA ASP A 72 4.95 -0.33 -19.62
C ASP A 72 3.57 0.24 -19.91
N LEU A 73 3.29 1.45 -19.43
CA LEU A 73 1.97 2.07 -19.56
C LEU A 73 1.62 2.40 -21.01
N ASP A 74 2.63 2.66 -21.86
CA ASP A 74 2.41 3.00 -23.27
C ASP A 74 1.93 1.77 -24.07
N SER A 75 2.34 0.57 -23.65
CA SER A 75 1.88 -0.68 -24.26
C SER A 75 0.45 -1.07 -23.88
N ILE A 76 -0.13 -0.51 -22.81
CA ILE A 76 -1.48 -0.85 -22.31
C ILE A 76 -2.58 -0.10 -23.09
N HIS A 77 -2.24 0.96 -23.83
CA HIS A 77 -3.20 1.74 -24.62
C HIS A 77 -3.77 1.00 -25.86
N ASN A 78 -3.33 -0.23 -26.13
CA ASN A 78 -3.75 -1.05 -27.27
C ASN A 78 -4.71 -2.21 -26.88
N LEU A 79 -5.36 -2.13 -25.72
CA LEU A 79 -6.41 -3.07 -25.30
C LEU A 79 -7.81 -2.43 -25.37
#